data_AF-A0A7C1CHM2-F1
#
_entry.id   AF-A0A7C1CHM2-F1
#
_cell.length_a   1.000
_cell.length_b   1.000
_cell.length_c   1.000
_cell.angle_alpha   90.00
_cell.angle_beta   90.00
_cell.angle_gamma   90.00
#
_symmetry.space_group_name_H-M   'P 1'
#
loop_
_entity.id
_entity.type
_entity.pdbx_description
1 polymer ?
#
loop_
_entity_poly.entity_id
_entity_poly.type
_entity_poly.pdbx_seq_one_letter_code
_entity_poly.pdbx_strand_id
1 'polypeptide(L)'
;MEKELTIRWTWLKVMYVYTIVVAGGFGVGILVMPEVMKSMLGWPVDEPIAFGIIGSVYVAFGFLSVLGLWSPLKFVPVLLLQLCYKILWFVGVFFPLVLTAQYPDYGLATVIIFASYIVGDLIAIPFPYIFGQRYDLTTQHAH
;
A
#
# COMPACT_ATOMS: atom_id res chain seq x y z
N MET A 1 29.23 5.29 -17.11
CA MET A 1 29.11 4.38 -15.95
C MET A 1 27.68 3.86 -15.94
N GLU A 2 27.44 2.75 -16.64
CA GLU A 2 26.13 2.11 -16.68
C GLU A 2 25.85 1.56 -15.28
N LYS A 3 24.73 1.99 -14.67
CA LYS A 3 24.29 1.46 -13.38
C LYS A 3 23.49 0.20 -13.65
N GLU A 4 23.97 -0.95 -13.24
CA GLU A 4 23.18 -2.18 -13.24
C GLU A 4 21.89 -1.98 -12.42
N LEU A 5 20.73 -2.24 -13.02
CA LEU A 5 19.44 -2.15 -12.34
C LEU A 5 19.15 -3.46 -11.59
N THR A 6 19.54 -3.54 -10.32
CA THR A 6 19.21 -4.72 -9.50
C THR A 6 17.74 -4.70 -9.07
N ILE A 7 16.89 -5.47 -9.75
CA ILE A 7 15.48 -5.61 -9.41
C ILE A 7 15.31 -6.57 -8.23
N ARG A 8 14.70 -6.08 -7.15
CA ARG A 8 14.42 -6.85 -5.94
C ARG A 8 13.11 -7.63 -6.04
N TRP A 9 13.11 -8.67 -6.86
CA TRP A 9 11.90 -9.48 -7.16
C TRP A 9 11.19 -10.03 -5.94
N THR A 10 11.93 -10.52 -4.94
CA THR A 10 11.36 -11.04 -3.70
C THR A 10 10.59 -9.96 -2.96
N TRP A 11 11.14 -8.76 -2.84
CA TRP A 11 10.50 -7.65 -2.15
C TRP A 11 9.24 -7.17 -2.85
N LEU A 12 9.21 -7.13 -4.18
CA LEU A 12 7.99 -6.84 -4.95
C LEU A 12 6.88 -7.84 -4.63
N LYS A 13 7.19 -9.15 -4.67
CA LYS A 13 6.21 -10.21 -4.36
C LYS A 13 5.73 -10.11 -2.90
N VAL A 14 6.63 -9.87 -1.96
CA VAL A 14 6.29 -9.67 -0.54
C VAL A 14 5.31 -8.51 -0.39
N MET A 15 5.56 -7.36 -1.04
CA MET A 15 4.67 -6.21 -0.96
C MET A 15 3.30 -6.49 -1.58
N TYR A 16 3.24 -7.21 -2.71
CA TYR A 16 1.95 -7.62 -3.28
C TYR A 16 1.17 -8.56 -2.33
N VAL A 17 1.81 -9.57 -1.75
CA VAL A 17 1.18 -10.43 -0.74
C VAL A 17 0.70 -9.61 0.45
N TYR A 18 1.53 -8.68 0.93
CA TYR A 18 1.18 -7.81 2.03
C TYR A 18 -0.04 -6.95 1.71
N THR A 19 -0.13 -6.35 0.53
CA THR A 19 -1.33 -5.63 0.05
C THR A 19 -2.56 -6.54 -0.06
N ILE A 20 -2.43 -7.76 -0.57
CA ILE A 20 -3.56 -8.71 -0.66
C ILE A 20 -4.14 -9.00 0.72
N VAL A 21 -3.27 -9.34 1.68
CA VAL A 21 -3.69 -9.77 3.01
C VAL A 21 -4.24 -8.59 3.82
N VAL A 22 -3.48 -7.49 3.88
CA VAL A 22 -3.86 -6.36 4.74
C VAL A 22 -4.89 -5.48 4.05
N ALA A 23 -4.56 -4.84 2.93
CA ALA A 23 -5.53 -3.96 2.25
C ALA A 23 -6.72 -4.75 1.71
N GLY A 24 -6.49 -5.86 0.98
CA GLY A 24 -7.58 -6.68 0.46
C GLY A 24 -8.47 -7.26 1.56
N GLY A 25 -7.87 -7.85 2.60
CA GLY A 25 -8.59 -8.40 3.75
C GLY A 25 -9.39 -7.35 4.52
N PHE A 26 -8.77 -6.20 4.84
CA PHE A 26 -9.48 -5.08 5.47
C PHE A 26 -10.61 -4.56 4.59
N GLY A 27 -10.38 -4.41 3.29
CA GLY A 27 -11.40 -3.95 2.36
C GLY A 27 -12.62 -4.87 2.31
N VAL A 28 -12.41 -6.19 2.24
CA VAL A 28 -13.50 -7.17 2.31
C VAL A 28 -14.21 -7.10 3.65
N GLY A 29 -13.46 -7.00 4.76
CA GLY A 29 -14.03 -6.84 6.09
C GLY A 29 -14.94 -5.62 6.19
N ILE A 30 -14.51 -4.48 5.64
CA ILE A 30 -15.30 -3.24 5.61
C ILE A 30 -16.60 -3.42 4.80
N LEU A 31 -16.55 -4.11 3.66
CA LEU A 31 -17.71 -4.28 2.78
C LEU A 31 -18.71 -5.32 3.29
N VAL A 32 -18.24 -6.41 3.90
CA VAL A 32 -19.09 -7.54 4.31
C VAL A 32 -19.51 -7.42 5.77
N MET A 33 -18.64 -6.89 6.63
CA MET A 33 -18.83 -6.83 8.08
C MET A 33 -18.45 -5.45 8.67
N PRO A 34 -19.07 -4.35 8.21
CA PRO A 34 -18.67 -2.99 8.60
C PRO A 34 -18.75 -2.75 10.12
N GLU A 35 -19.78 -3.28 10.80
CA GLU A 35 -19.96 -3.09 12.25
C GLU A 35 -18.87 -3.80 13.07
N VAL A 36 -18.44 -4.99 12.62
CA VAL A 36 -17.33 -5.71 13.25
C VAL A 36 -16.03 -4.94 13.08
N MET A 37 -15.77 -4.42 11.87
CA MET A 37 -14.57 -3.62 11.62
C MET A 37 -14.55 -2.32 12.44
N LYS A 38 -15.68 -1.60 12.52
CA LYS A 38 -15.79 -0.37 13.31
C LYS A 38 -15.54 -0.62 14.79
N SER A 39 -16.14 -1.68 15.36
CA SER A 39 -15.94 -2.04 16.77
C SER A 39 -14.52 -2.52 17.07
N MET A 40 -13.92 -3.35 16.21
CA MET A 40 -12.54 -3.83 16.38
C MET A 40 -11.51 -2.69 16.34
N LEU A 41 -11.74 -1.69 15.51
CA LEU A 41 -10.79 -0.57 15.31
C LEU A 41 -11.14 0.67 16.14
N GLY A 42 -12.26 0.65 16.88
CA GLY A 42 -12.74 1.81 17.64
C GLY A 42 -13.03 3.04 16.77
N TRP A 43 -13.40 2.84 15.50
CA TRP A 43 -13.59 3.93 14.55
C TRP A 43 -14.95 4.62 14.77
N PRO A 44 -14.98 5.95 15.01
CA PRO A 44 -16.21 6.70 15.21
C PRO A 44 -16.88 7.09 13.87
N VAL A 45 -16.71 6.28 12.82
CA VAL A 45 -17.18 6.60 11.47
C VAL A 45 -18.58 6.01 11.27
N ASP A 46 -19.59 6.88 11.28
CA ASP A 46 -20.98 6.50 11.05
C ASP A 46 -21.46 6.69 9.61
N GLU A 47 -20.62 7.24 8.73
CA GLU A 47 -20.99 7.54 7.33
C GLU A 47 -20.78 6.31 6.42
N PRO A 48 -21.85 5.58 6.04
CA PRO A 48 -21.73 4.28 5.37
C PRO A 48 -21.19 4.41 3.94
N ILE A 49 -21.46 5.53 3.25
CA ILE A 49 -21.04 5.71 1.86
C ILE A 49 -19.53 5.89 1.78
N ALA A 50 -18.97 6.78 2.62
CA ALA A 50 -17.53 6.99 2.71
C ALA A 50 -16.80 5.70 3.11
N PHE A 51 -17.37 4.96 4.06
CA PHE A 51 -16.82 3.69 4.51
C PHE A 51 -16.80 2.62 3.41
N GLY A 52 -17.88 2.50 2.64
CA GLY A 52 -17.94 1.61 1.48
C GLY A 52 -16.94 1.98 0.38
N ILE A 53 -16.71 3.27 0.13
CA ILE A 53 -15.68 3.73 -0.82
C ILE A 53 -14.28 3.29 -0.35
N ILE A 54 -13.96 3.48 0.93
CA ILE A 54 -12.67 3.03 1.50
C ILE A 54 -12.51 1.52 1.33
N GLY A 55 -13.53 0.74 1.70
CA GLY A 55 -13.52 -0.71 1.57
C GLY A 55 -13.31 -1.17 0.13
N SER A 56 -14.06 -0.61 -0.83
CA SER A 56 -13.95 -0.96 -2.25
C SER A 56 -12.60 -0.61 -2.87
N VAL A 57 -12.01 0.54 -2.53
CA VAL A 57 -10.66 0.91 -2.97
C VAL A 57 -9.62 -0.07 -2.41
N TYR A 58 -9.75 -0.47 -1.14
CA TYR A 58 -8.84 -1.42 -0.50
C TYR A 58 -8.93 -2.82 -1.11
N VAL A 59 -10.15 -3.29 -1.43
CA VAL A 59 -10.34 -4.53 -2.19
C VAL A 59 -9.71 -4.41 -3.58
N ALA A 60 -9.88 -3.28 -4.27
CA ALA A 60 -9.28 -3.06 -5.58
C ALA A 60 -7.74 -3.13 -5.52
N PHE A 61 -7.10 -2.56 -4.49
CA PHE A 61 -5.65 -2.71 -4.29
C PHE A 61 -5.25 -4.16 -4.06
N GLY A 62 -6.01 -4.91 -3.26
CA GLY A 62 -5.80 -6.34 -3.06
C GLY A 62 -5.90 -7.12 -4.37
N PHE A 63 -6.96 -6.89 -5.13
CA PHE A 63 -7.20 -7.54 -6.42
C PHE A 63 -6.11 -7.25 -7.44
N LEU A 64 -5.72 -5.98 -7.62
CA LEU A 64 -4.62 -5.59 -8.50
C LEU A 64 -3.28 -6.17 -8.05
N SER A 65 -3.09 -6.37 -6.74
CA SER A 65 -1.88 -7.01 -6.22
C SER A 65 -1.83 -8.50 -6.50
N VAL A 66 -2.97 -9.19 -6.62
CA VAL A 66 -3.01 -10.57 -7.15
C VAL A 66 -2.48 -10.61 -8.58
N LEU A 67 -2.90 -9.67 -9.42
CA LEU A 67 -2.35 -9.55 -10.79
C LEU A 67 -0.85 -9.21 -10.77
N GLY A 68 -0.43 -8.41 -9.79
CA GLY A 68 0.96 -8.09 -9.54
C GLY A 68 1.83 -9.31 -9.21
N LEU A 69 1.28 -10.37 -8.61
CA LEU A 69 2.06 -11.61 -8.40
C LEU A 69 2.42 -12.32 -9.71
N TRP A 70 1.53 -12.27 -10.71
CA TRP A 70 1.79 -12.85 -12.05
C TRP A 70 2.66 -11.98 -12.93
N SER A 71 2.62 -10.67 -12.78
CA SER A 71 3.44 -9.74 -13.56
C SER A 71 3.99 -8.60 -12.70
N PRO A 72 4.97 -8.88 -11.81
CA PRO A 72 5.40 -7.95 -10.78
C PRO A 72 5.81 -6.58 -11.29
N LEU A 73 6.54 -6.50 -12.41
CA LEU A 73 6.99 -5.23 -12.98
C LEU A 73 5.86 -4.41 -13.63
N LYS A 74 4.88 -5.08 -14.26
CA LYS A 74 3.77 -4.39 -14.95
C LYS A 74 2.82 -3.69 -13.97
N PHE A 75 2.70 -4.22 -12.76
CA PHE A 75 1.81 -3.70 -11.72
C PHE A 75 2.53 -2.86 -10.65
N VAL A 76 3.82 -2.57 -10.83
CA VAL A 76 4.55 -1.64 -9.94
C VAL A 76 3.83 -0.30 -9.74
N PRO A 77 3.13 0.29 -10.74
CA PRO A 77 2.33 1.49 -10.53
C PRO A 77 1.29 1.38 -9.40
N VAL A 78 0.82 0.17 -9.06
CA VAL A 78 -0.09 -0.07 -7.93
C VAL A 78 0.61 0.12 -6.58
N LEU A 79 1.84 -0.36 -6.44
CA LEU A 79 2.66 -0.12 -5.25
C LEU A 79 3.05 1.35 -5.15
N LEU A 80 3.37 1.99 -6.29
CA LEU A 80 3.63 3.43 -6.33
C LEU A 80 2.41 4.24 -5.89
N LEU A 81 1.21 3.89 -6.37
CA LEU A 81 -0.04 4.51 -5.95
C LEU A 81 -0.25 4.37 -4.43
N GLN A 82 0.00 3.19 -3.87
CA GLN A 82 -0.08 2.95 -2.43
C GLN A 82 0.91 3.80 -1.63
N LEU A 83 2.15 3.93 -2.12
CA LEU A 83 3.18 4.78 -1.52
C LEU A 83 2.72 6.25 -1.53
N CYS A 84 2.30 6.76 -2.68
CA CYS A 84 1.81 8.13 -2.81
C CYS A 84 0.60 8.40 -1.92
N TYR A 85 -0.39 7.51 -1.93
CA TYR A 85 -1.58 7.58 -1.08
C TYR A 85 -1.19 7.73 0.40
N LYS A 86 -0.29 6.89 0.89
CA LYS A 86 0.10 6.89 2.31
C LYS A 86 0.92 8.12 2.66
N ILE A 87 1.82 8.58 1.79
CA ILE A 87 2.53 9.85 1.98
C ILE A 87 1.54 11.01 2.07
N LEU A 88 0.58 11.08 1.14
CA LEU A 88 -0.44 12.13 1.16
C LEU A 88 -1.31 12.07 2.41
N TRP A 89 -1.65 10.87 2.89
CA TRP A 89 -2.37 10.70 4.16
C TRP A 89 -1.53 11.18 5.35
N PHE A 90 -0.23 10.87 5.38
CA PHE A 90 0.67 11.33 6.43
C PHE A 90 0.75 12.87 6.47
N VAL A 91 0.89 13.51 5.31
CA VAL A 91 1.04 14.96 5.20
C VAL A 91 -0.29 15.69 5.40
N GLY A 92 -1.38 15.17 4.85
CA GLY A 92 -2.69 15.83 4.84
C GLY A 92 -3.57 15.53 6.05
N VAL A 93 -3.35 14.41 6.73
CA VAL A 93 -4.20 13.96 7.85
C VAL A 93 -3.39 13.81 9.13
N PHE A 94 -2.39 12.93 9.14
CA PHE A 94 -1.64 12.63 10.37
C PHE A 94 -0.89 13.85 10.90
N PHE A 95 -0.10 14.52 10.06
CA PHE A 95 0.75 15.62 10.47
C PHE A 95 -0.05 16.81 11.05
N PRO A 96 -1.13 17.31 10.41
CA PRO A 96 -1.98 18.33 11.01
C PRO A 96 -2.60 17.93 12.35
N LEU A 97 -3.11 16.69 12.46
CA LEU A 97 -3.77 16.21 13.69
C LEU A 97 -2.79 16.06 14.87
N VAL A 98 -1.55 15.65 14.59
CA VAL A 98 -0.51 15.58 15.62
C VAL A 98 -0.09 16.98 16.07
N LEU A 99 0.04 17.94 15.14
CA LEU A 99 0.37 19.32 15.49
C LEU A 99 -0.71 20.00 16.34
N THR A 100 -1.98 19.64 16.15
CA THR A 100 -3.09 20.15 16.97
C THR A 100 -3.32 19.35 18.25
N ALA A 101 -2.52 18.31 18.53
CA ALA A 101 -2.71 17.36 19.63
C ALA A 101 -4.12 16.74 19.68
N GLN A 102 -4.75 16.59 18.50
CA GLN A 102 -6.08 16.00 18.32
C GLN A 102 -6.00 14.60 17.70
N TYR A 103 -4.81 14.01 17.63
CA TYR A 103 -4.65 12.68 17.06
C TYR A 103 -5.26 11.62 18.00
N PRO A 104 -6.26 10.84 17.55
CA PRO A 104 -6.93 9.89 18.42
C PRO A 104 -6.09 8.64 18.68
N ASP A 105 -6.20 8.07 19.88
CA ASP A 105 -5.41 6.91 20.30
C ASP A 105 -5.62 5.67 19.43
N TYR A 106 -6.84 5.47 18.90
CA TYR A 106 -7.16 4.37 18.00
C TYR A 106 -6.41 4.45 16.64
N GLY A 107 -5.89 5.62 16.30
CA GLY A 107 -5.20 5.87 15.03
C GLY A 107 -3.78 5.27 14.98
N LEU A 108 -3.17 4.97 16.12
CA LEU A 108 -1.77 4.52 16.19
C LEU A 108 -1.51 3.27 15.33
N ALA A 109 -2.44 2.31 15.33
CA ALA A 109 -2.34 1.11 14.49
C ALA A 109 -2.29 1.45 13.00
N THR A 110 -3.11 2.40 12.55
CA THR A 110 -3.12 2.89 11.16
C THR A 110 -1.77 3.50 10.78
N VAL A 111 -1.18 4.30 11.68
CA VAL A 111 0.13 4.93 11.46
C VAL A 111 1.22 3.88 11.30
N ILE A 112 1.25 2.88 12.18
CA ILE A 112 2.24 1.79 12.12
C ILE A 112 2.10 1.01 10.82
N ILE A 113 0.87 0.64 10.44
CA ILE A 113 0.61 -0.07 9.19
C ILE A 113 1.04 0.79 8.00
N PHE A 114 0.66 2.06 7.94
CA PHE A 114 1.00 2.91 6.80
C PHE A 114 2.51 3.18 6.71
N ALA A 115 3.18 3.40 7.84
CA ALA A 115 4.63 3.54 7.89
C ALA A 115 5.33 2.26 7.38
N SER A 116 4.85 1.07 7.77
CA SER A 116 5.40 -0.20 7.27
C SER A 116 5.28 -0.35 5.76
N TYR A 117 4.17 0.11 5.17
CA TYR A 117 3.99 0.13 3.72
C TYR A 117 4.93 1.11 3.04
N ILE A 118 5.08 2.34 3.57
CA ILE A 118 6.00 3.33 2.99
C ILE A 118 7.42 2.75 2.94
N VAL A 119 7.90 2.17 4.04
CA VAL A 119 9.23 1.57 4.11
C VAL A 119 9.33 0.38 3.13
N GLY A 120 8.34 -0.51 3.14
CA GLY A 120 8.30 -1.67 2.25
C GLY A 120 8.29 -1.31 0.76
N ASP A 121 7.48 -0.33 0.37
CA ASP A 121 7.35 0.15 -1.01
C ASP A 121 8.63 0.85 -1.46
N LEU A 122 9.26 1.68 -0.61
CA LEU A 122 10.55 2.32 -0.90
C LEU A 122 11.68 1.29 -1.14
N ILE A 123 11.61 0.13 -0.48
CA ILE A 123 12.57 -0.96 -0.63
C ILE A 123 12.27 -1.80 -1.88
N ALA A 124 10.98 -2.07 -2.15
CA ALA A 124 10.54 -2.98 -3.19
C ALA A 124 10.51 -2.34 -4.58
N ILE A 125 10.10 -1.07 -4.67
CA ILE A 125 9.89 -0.39 -5.94
C ILE A 125 11.23 -0.11 -6.64
N PRO A 126 11.44 -0.62 -7.87
CA PRO A 126 12.57 -0.22 -8.68
C PRO A 126 12.31 1.17 -9.30
N PHE A 127 12.52 2.24 -8.55
CA PHE A 127 12.28 3.62 -9.03
C PHE A 127 12.91 3.95 -10.40
N PRO A 128 14.15 3.53 -10.71
CA PRO A 128 14.73 3.83 -12.00
C PRO A 128 14.00 3.16 -13.18
N TYR A 129 13.38 2.00 -12.95
CA TYR A 129 12.52 1.32 -13.93
C TYR A 129 11.25 2.10 -14.22
N ILE A 130 10.61 2.68 -13.19
CA ILE A 130 9.39 3.49 -13.37
C ILE A 130 9.71 4.78 -14.13
N PHE A 131 10.79 5.48 -13.76
CA PHE A 131 11.12 6.79 -14.31
C PHE A 131 11.90 6.72 -15.63
N GLY A 132 11.92 5.55 -16.28
CA GLY A 132 12.41 5.40 -17.65
C GLY A 132 13.90 5.69 -17.81
N GLN A 133 14.72 5.49 -16.78
CA GLN A 133 16.16 5.42 -17.00
C GLN A 133 16.43 4.18 -17.86
N ARG A 134 16.90 4.39 -19.10
CA ARG A 134 17.30 3.30 -20.00
C ARG A 134 18.39 2.50 -19.30
N TYR A 135 18.05 1.28 -18.91
CA TYR A 135 18.98 0.27 -18.44
C TYR A 135 18.72 -0.99 -19.25
N ASP A 136 19.79 -1.63 -19.73
CA ASP A 136 19.70 -2.96 -20.30
C ASP A 136 19.22 -3.90 -19.20
N LEU A 137 18.07 -4.52 -19.42
CA LEU A 137 17.53 -5.54 -18.53
C LEU A 137 18.33 -6.82 -18.76
N THR A 138 19.55 -6.87 -18.22
CA THR A 138 20.33 -8.11 -18.21
C THR A 138 19.57 -9.12 -17.35
N THR A 139 18.92 -10.06 -18.02
CA THR A 139 18.09 -11.09 -17.43
C THR A 139 18.99 -12.04 -16.66
N GLN A 140 19.12 -11.82 -15.35
CA GLN A 140 19.75 -12.77 -14.44
C GLN A 140 18.77 -13.91 -14.13
N HIS A 141 18.41 -14.67 -15.16
CA HIS A 141 17.96 -16.06 -15.04
C HIS A 141 19.12 -16.94 -15.51
N ALA A 142 20.12 -17.07 -14.65
CA ALA A 142 21.12 -18.13 -14.74
C ALA A 142 21.02 -18.97 -13.47
N HIS A 143 20.51 -20.19 -13.68
CA HIS A 143 20.43 -21.35 -12.78
C HIS A 143 19.32 -21.37 -11.73
#